data_AF-A0A442EH62-F1
#
_entry.id   AF-A0A442EH62-F1
#
_cell.length_a   1.000
_cell.length_b   1.000
_cell.length_c   1.000
_cell.angle_alpha   90.00
_cell.angle_beta   90.00
_cell.angle_gamma   90.00
#
_symmetry.space_group_name_H-M   'P 1'
#
loop_
_entity.id
_entity.type
_entity.pdbx_description
1 polymer ?
#
loop_
_entity_poly.entity_id
_entity_poly.type
_entity_poly.pdbx_seq_one_letter_code
_entity_poly.pdbx_strand_id
1 'polypeptide(L)'
;MEHADVFTRNAAVERYGGCLCGNIRYCLTAEPRVHYCHCDMCRRATGSAFAVLGWAPVAGLSWLITEPAYRRSSPIARRSFCQSCGTPLTLAYDANPYEVAMHIGTFDDPSGLEPHHNYGSSQRLGWVCCGIDLPHHDTEERW
;
A
#
# COMPACT_ATOMS: atom_id res chain seq x y z
N MET A 1 43.57 -21.37 15.20
CA MET A 1 43.22 -20.31 14.22
C MET A 1 41.84 -20.63 13.73
N GLU A 2 40.86 -20.10 14.45
CA GLU A 2 39.43 -20.33 14.25
C GLU A 2 38.95 -19.31 13.22
N HIS A 3 38.53 -19.79 12.04
CA HIS A 3 37.88 -18.95 11.05
C HIS A 3 36.42 -18.79 11.44
N ALA A 4 36.08 -17.62 11.98
CA ALA A 4 34.70 -17.22 12.21
C ALA A 4 34.03 -16.93 10.85
N ASP A 5 33.01 -17.72 10.55
CA ASP A 5 32.16 -17.59 9.38
C ASP A 5 31.22 -16.40 9.58
N VAL A 6 31.42 -15.33 8.79
CA VAL A 6 30.56 -14.13 8.81
C VAL A 6 29.30 -14.45 8.01
N PHE A 7 28.34 -15.09 8.67
CA PHE A 7 26.96 -15.14 8.18
C PHE A 7 26.33 -13.77 8.36
N THR A 8 26.40 -12.94 7.31
CA THR A 8 25.51 -11.80 7.17
C THR A 8 24.09 -12.35 7.00
N ARG A 9 23.38 -12.54 8.12
CA ARG A 9 21.91 -12.68 8.09
C ARG A 9 21.39 -11.37 7.51
N ASN A 10 20.99 -11.38 6.23
CA ASN A 10 20.05 -10.38 5.73
C ASN A 10 18.84 -10.46 6.66
N ALA A 11 18.71 -9.49 7.57
CA ALA A 11 17.52 -9.38 8.39
C ALA A 11 16.35 -9.24 7.42
N ALA A 12 15.37 -10.13 7.51
CA ALA A 12 14.13 -9.99 6.76
C ALA A 12 13.54 -8.62 7.09
N VAL A 13 13.19 -7.83 6.07
CA VAL A 13 12.56 -6.54 6.28
C VAL A 13 11.17 -6.80 6.83
N GLU A 14 10.95 -6.49 8.10
CA GLU A 14 9.64 -6.54 8.73
C GLU A 14 9.13 -5.12 8.95
N ARG A 15 7.93 -4.84 8.45
CA ARG A 15 7.26 -3.55 8.65
C ARG A 15 5.91 -3.78 9.30
N TYR A 16 5.68 -3.11 10.42
CA TYR A 16 4.43 -3.18 11.15
C TYR A 16 3.52 -2.01 10.81
N GLY A 17 2.23 -2.22 10.95
CA GLY A 17 1.23 -1.18 10.74
C GLY A 17 -0.13 -1.57 11.28
N GLY A 18 -1.09 -0.70 11.09
CA GLY A 18 -2.46 -0.91 11.54
C GLY A 18 -3.40 0.24 11.22
N CYS A 19 -4.67 0.05 11.61
CA CYS A 19 -5.66 1.11 11.48
C CYS A 19 -5.52 2.17 12.59
N LEU A 20 -6.21 3.31 12.40
CA LEU A 20 -6.18 4.43 13.33
C LEU A 20 -6.56 4.06 14.78
N CYS A 21 -7.53 3.15 14.96
CA CYS A 21 -7.98 2.75 16.30
C CYS A 21 -7.20 1.57 16.90
N GLY A 22 -6.22 1.02 16.17
CA GLY A 22 -5.41 -0.11 16.65
C GLY A 22 -6.06 -1.49 16.60
N ASN A 23 -7.37 -1.60 16.27
CA ASN A 23 -8.08 -2.89 16.21
C ASN A 23 -7.51 -3.83 15.13
N ILE A 24 -6.95 -3.26 14.07
CA ILE A 24 -6.26 -4.01 13.03
C ILE A 24 -4.78 -3.69 13.12
N ARG A 25 -3.97 -4.75 13.22
CA ARG A 25 -2.52 -4.72 13.20
C ARG A 25 -2.03 -5.74 12.20
N TYR A 26 -0.96 -5.42 11.48
CA TYR A 26 -0.37 -6.30 10.49
C TYR A 26 1.16 -6.25 10.52
N CYS A 27 1.78 -7.29 9.97
CA CYS A 27 3.20 -7.36 9.61
C CYS A 27 3.31 -7.59 8.10
N LEU A 28 4.22 -6.86 7.44
CA LEU A 28 4.62 -7.09 6.06
C LEU A 28 6.10 -7.48 6.02
N THR A 29 6.42 -8.64 5.45
CA THR A 29 7.78 -9.19 5.34
C THR A 29 8.40 -9.01 3.95
N ALA A 30 7.92 -8.01 3.21
CA ALA A 30 8.38 -7.65 1.87
C ALA A 30 8.49 -6.14 1.72
N GLU A 31 9.45 -5.67 0.94
CA GLU A 31 9.56 -4.24 0.62
C GLU A 31 8.53 -3.86 -0.45
N PRO A 32 7.57 -2.96 -0.14
CA PRO A 32 6.51 -2.64 -1.08
C PRO A 32 6.99 -1.67 -2.17
N ARG A 33 6.46 -1.82 -3.38
CA ARG A 33 6.73 -0.89 -4.49
C ARG A 33 5.77 0.29 -4.40
N VAL A 34 6.27 1.43 -3.93
CA VAL A 34 5.44 2.58 -3.54
C VAL A 34 5.21 3.56 -4.69
N HIS A 35 3.99 4.10 -4.78
CA HIS A 35 3.61 5.12 -5.76
C HIS A 35 2.51 6.05 -5.26
N TYR A 36 2.42 7.22 -5.90
CA TYR A 36 1.25 8.09 -5.81
C TYR A 36 0.19 7.61 -6.80
N CYS A 37 -1.04 7.42 -6.35
CA CYS A 37 -2.18 7.11 -7.21
C CYS A 37 -3.19 8.26 -7.18
N HIS A 38 -3.31 8.93 -8.33
CA HIS A 38 -4.12 10.13 -8.51
C HIS A 38 -5.52 9.82 -9.06
N CYS A 39 -5.85 8.57 -9.38
CA CYS A 39 -7.14 8.24 -9.99
C CYS A 39 -8.32 8.58 -9.07
N ASP A 40 -9.48 8.90 -9.66
CA ASP A 40 -10.67 9.33 -8.93
C ASP A 40 -11.14 8.30 -7.90
N MET A 41 -11.03 7.01 -8.21
CA MET A 41 -11.36 5.95 -7.26
C MET A 41 -10.46 5.99 -6.02
N CYS A 42 -9.15 6.20 -6.19
CA CYS A 42 -8.22 6.29 -5.08
C CYS A 42 -8.45 7.55 -4.25
N ARG A 43 -8.72 8.70 -4.87
CA ARG A 43 -9.09 9.93 -4.15
C ARG A 43 -10.36 9.75 -3.33
N ARG A 44 -11.42 9.19 -3.92
CA ARG A 44 -12.69 8.94 -3.22
C ARG A 44 -12.56 7.89 -2.13
N ALA A 45 -11.74 6.85 -2.36
CA ALA A 45 -11.54 5.80 -1.38
C ALA A 45 -10.80 6.28 -0.12
N THR A 46 -9.93 7.28 -0.24
CA THR A 46 -9.17 7.85 0.88
C THR A 46 -9.75 9.16 1.40
N GLY A 47 -10.60 9.84 0.64
CA GLY A 47 -11.01 11.23 0.91
C GLY A 47 -9.87 12.25 0.76
N SER A 48 -8.74 11.85 0.17
CA SER A 48 -7.53 12.69 0.01
C SER A 48 -7.30 13.09 -1.45
N ALA A 49 -6.30 13.95 -1.67
CA ALA A 49 -5.90 14.42 -3.00
C ALA A 49 -5.38 13.29 -3.91
N PHE A 50 -4.85 12.23 -3.30
CA PHE A 50 -4.36 11.01 -3.91
C PHE A 50 -4.28 9.90 -2.84
N ALA A 51 -4.04 8.66 -3.26
CA ALA A 51 -3.61 7.60 -2.36
C ALA A 51 -2.10 7.40 -2.50
N VAL A 52 -1.43 7.02 -1.41
CA VAL A 52 -0.07 6.46 -1.47
C VAL A 52 -0.20 4.96 -1.22
N LEU A 53 0.17 4.17 -2.21
CA LEU A 53 -0.04 2.73 -2.24
C LEU A 53 1.29 2.01 -2.47
N GLY A 54 1.49 0.88 -1.79
CA GLY A 54 2.67 0.03 -1.93
C GLY A 54 2.31 -1.40 -2.28
N TRP A 55 2.68 -1.84 -3.48
CA TRP A 55 2.43 -3.21 -3.94
C TRP A 55 3.44 -4.20 -3.35
N ALA A 56 2.95 -5.28 -2.74
CA ALA A 56 3.76 -6.37 -2.21
C ALA A 56 3.08 -7.73 -2.41
N PRO A 57 3.84 -8.84 -2.33
CA PRO A 57 3.26 -10.18 -2.33
C PRO A 57 2.33 -10.41 -1.14
N VAL A 58 1.16 -11.00 -1.38
CA VAL A 58 0.20 -11.38 -0.32
C VAL A 58 0.84 -12.34 0.68
N ALA A 59 1.74 -13.22 0.22
CA ALA A 59 2.46 -14.16 1.07
C ALA A 59 3.33 -13.49 2.15
N GLY A 60 3.67 -12.19 1.96
CA GLY A 60 4.41 -11.42 2.96
C GLY A 60 3.52 -10.71 3.99
N LEU A 61 2.19 -10.73 3.85
CA LEU A 61 1.26 -10.02 4.71
C LEU A 61 0.64 -10.96 5.76
N SER A 62 0.71 -10.56 7.03
CA SER A 62 0.06 -11.25 8.15
C SER A 62 -0.77 -10.29 8.99
N TRP A 63 -2.03 -10.64 9.26
CA TRP A 63 -2.89 -9.93 10.22
C TRP A 63 -2.63 -10.47 11.63
N LEU A 64 -2.38 -9.57 12.59
CA LEU A 64 -1.88 -9.94 13.92
C LEU A 64 -2.97 -9.97 15.01
N ILE A 65 -4.05 -9.19 14.84
CA ILE A 65 -5.14 -9.09 15.83
C ILE A 65 -6.49 -9.44 15.21
N THR A 66 -6.94 -8.65 14.24
CA THR A 66 -8.22 -8.83 13.57
C THR A 66 -8.04 -8.59 12.09
N GLU A 67 -8.69 -9.42 11.26
CA GLU A 67 -8.71 -9.21 9.82
C GLU A 67 -9.60 -8.01 9.45
N PRO A 68 -9.26 -7.26 8.39
CA PRO A 68 -10.10 -6.18 7.91
C PRO A 68 -11.38 -6.71 7.25
N ALA A 69 -12.39 -5.84 7.20
CA ALA A 69 -13.51 -6.09 6.29
C ALA A 69 -13.10 -5.73 4.87
N TYR A 70 -13.79 -6.34 3.90
CA TYR A 70 -13.57 -6.11 2.49
C TYR A 70 -14.81 -5.53 1.83
N ARG A 71 -14.60 -4.62 0.88
CA ARG A 71 -15.63 -4.08 0.00
C ARG A 71 -15.21 -4.23 -1.45
N ARG A 72 -16.16 -4.60 -2.32
CA ARG A 72 -15.93 -4.56 -3.77
C ARG A 72 -15.89 -3.11 -4.20
N SER A 73 -14.74 -2.62 -4.64
CA SER A 73 -14.59 -1.22 -5.06
C SER A 73 -14.89 -1.00 -6.53
N SER A 74 -14.69 -2.02 -7.39
CA SER A 74 -14.99 -1.99 -8.82
C SER A 74 -15.23 -3.41 -9.35
N PRO A 75 -15.63 -3.61 -10.62
CA PRO A 75 -15.75 -4.92 -11.24
C PRO A 75 -14.44 -5.72 -11.37
N ILE A 76 -13.29 -5.16 -10.97
CA ILE A 76 -11.98 -5.84 -11.02
C ILE A 76 -11.19 -5.81 -9.71
N ALA A 77 -11.69 -5.11 -8.68
CA ALA A 77 -10.92 -4.85 -7.47
C ALA A 77 -11.75 -4.87 -6.19
N ARG A 78 -11.09 -5.28 -5.10
CA ARG A 78 -11.59 -5.17 -3.72
C ARG A 78 -10.64 -4.33 -2.89
N ARG A 79 -11.19 -3.64 -1.90
CA ARG A 79 -10.43 -2.88 -0.90
C ARG A 79 -10.77 -3.36 0.49
N SER A 80 -9.79 -3.33 1.38
CA SER A 80 -10.00 -3.65 2.80
C SER A 80 -9.99 -2.40 3.67
N PHE A 81 -10.69 -2.45 4.80
CA PHE A 81 -10.81 -1.35 5.74
C PHE A 81 -11.14 -1.84 7.15
N CYS A 82 -10.85 -1.01 8.14
CA CYS A 82 -11.30 -1.23 9.51
C CYS A 82 -12.78 -0.89 9.66
N GLN A 83 -13.63 -1.84 10.07
CA GLN A 83 -15.05 -1.56 10.33
C GLN A 83 -15.27 -0.57 11.47
N SER A 84 -14.34 -0.51 12.45
CA SER A 84 -14.49 0.33 13.64
C SER A 84 -14.17 1.80 13.37
N CYS A 85 -13.11 2.10 12.61
CA CYS A 85 -12.66 3.48 12.39
C CYS A 85 -12.64 3.92 10.91
N GLY A 86 -12.95 3.02 9.98
CA GLY A 86 -13.01 3.34 8.54
C GLY A 86 -11.66 3.42 7.83
N THR A 87 -10.52 3.29 8.53
CA THR A 87 -9.18 3.36 7.91
C THR A 87 -9.07 2.37 6.74
N PRO A 88 -8.78 2.83 5.51
CA PRO A 88 -8.50 1.95 4.38
C PRO A 88 -7.13 1.29 4.57
N LEU A 89 -7.03 0.00 4.30
CA LEU A 89 -5.80 -0.77 4.54
C LEU A 89 -5.21 -1.31 3.26
N THR A 90 -6.02 -1.93 2.40
CA THR A 90 -5.50 -2.54 1.18
C THR A 90 -6.36 -2.34 -0.07
N LEU A 91 -5.73 -2.52 -1.23
CA LEU A 91 -6.33 -2.69 -2.55
C LEU A 91 -5.79 -3.99 -3.16
N ALA A 92 -6.65 -4.81 -3.77
CA ALA A 92 -6.26 -6.00 -4.50
C ALA A 92 -7.08 -6.13 -5.79
N TYR A 93 -6.42 -6.52 -6.88
CA TYR A 93 -7.06 -6.82 -8.16
C TYR A 93 -7.32 -8.31 -8.31
N ASP A 94 -8.42 -8.66 -8.96
CA ASP A 94 -8.77 -10.07 -9.19
C ASP A 94 -7.83 -10.73 -10.21
N ALA A 95 -7.29 -9.94 -11.15
CA ALA A 95 -6.36 -10.41 -12.19
C ALA A 95 -4.97 -10.80 -11.64
N ASN A 96 -4.58 -10.29 -10.46
CA ASN A 96 -3.33 -10.64 -9.81
C ASN A 96 -3.56 -10.93 -8.31
N PRO A 97 -4.07 -12.13 -7.97
CA PRO A 97 -4.44 -12.48 -6.60
C PRO A 97 -3.24 -12.65 -5.66
N TYR A 98 -2.02 -12.65 -6.19
CA TYR A 98 -0.79 -12.82 -5.43
C TYR A 98 -0.18 -11.50 -4.95
N GLU A 99 -0.69 -10.36 -5.40
CA GLU A 99 -0.25 -9.04 -4.97
C GLU A 99 -1.36 -8.26 -4.26
N VAL A 100 -0.94 -7.43 -3.32
CA VAL A 100 -1.79 -6.51 -2.57
C VAL A 100 -1.07 -5.18 -2.43
N ALA A 101 -1.81 -4.09 -2.64
CA ALA A 101 -1.35 -2.76 -2.32
C ALA A 101 -1.74 -2.40 -0.89
N MET A 102 -0.76 -2.02 -0.08
CA MET A 102 -0.98 -1.45 1.26
C MET A 102 -1.12 0.07 1.17
N HIS A 103 -1.99 0.67 1.98
CA HIS A 103 -1.98 2.12 2.18
C HIS A 103 -0.74 2.50 3.01
N ILE A 104 0.18 3.27 2.44
CA ILE A 104 1.48 3.54 3.10
C ILE A 104 1.34 4.29 4.44
N GLY A 105 0.34 5.16 4.56
CA GLY A 105 0.09 5.88 5.81
C GLY A 105 -0.36 5.01 6.99
N THR A 106 -0.59 3.71 6.79
CA THR A 106 -0.99 2.79 7.86
C THR A 106 0.18 2.02 8.47
N PHE A 107 1.40 2.17 7.96
CA PHE A 107 2.61 1.66 8.61
C PHE A 107 2.96 2.49 9.85
N ASP A 108 3.52 1.86 10.87
CA ASP A 108 3.95 2.56 12.10
C ASP A 108 5.07 3.56 11.82
N ASP A 109 5.99 3.19 10.93
CA ASP A 109 7.03 4.08 10.40
C ASP A 109 7.03 4.04 8.85
N PRO A 110 6.38 5.01 8.20
CA PRO A 110 6.34 5.12 6.75
C PRO A 110 7.52 5.93 6.17
N SER A 111 8.46 6.43 6.98
CA SER A 111 9.48 7.39 6.51
C SER A 111 10.39 6.86 5.41
N GLY A 112 10.66 5.55 5.41
CA GLY A 112 11.46 4.87 4.37
C GLY A 112 10.65 4.31 3.19
N LEU A 113 9.35 4.61 3.09
CA LEU A 113 8.44 4.09 2.07
C LEU A 113 8.10 5.18 1.04
N GLU A 114 9.12 5.63 0.32
CA GLU A 114 9.02 6.76 -0.61
C GLU A 114 8.39 6.36 -1.95
N PRO A 115 7.47 7.16 -2.53
CA PRO A 115 6.91 6.89 -3.86
C PRO A 115 7.93 7.03 -4.99
N HIS A 116 7.89 6.12 -5.96
CA HIS A 116 8.82 6.10 -7.11
C HIS A 116 8.20 6.58 -8.42
N HIS A 117 6.87 6.69 -8.50
CA HIS A 117 6.15 7.14 -9.70
C HIS A 117 4.75 7.67 -9.37
N ASN A 118 4.12 8.29 -10.37
CA ASN A 118 2.74 8.72 -10.38
C ASN A 118 1.90 7.80 -11.28
N TYR A 119 0.76 7.34 -10.77
CA TYR A 119 -0.24 6.59 -11.52
C TYR A 119 -1.55 7.37 -11.61
N GLY A 120 -2.28 7.24 -12.72
CA GLY A 120 -3.49 8.02 -12.99
C GLY A 120 -3.20 9.52 -13.17
N SER A 121 -2.04 9.85 -13.74
CA SER A 121 -1.48 11.21 -13.76
C SER A 121 -2.39 12.24 -14.44
N SER A 122 -3.11 11.87 -15.51
CA SER A 122 -4.13 12.72 -16.15
C SER A 122 -5.23 13.21 -15.20
N GLN A 123 -5.43 12.53 -14.07
CA GLN A 123 -6.44 12.89 -13.06
C GLN A 123 -5.85 13.61 -11.84
N ARG A 124 -4.55 13.91 -11.84
CA ARG A 124 -3.89 14.66 -10.76
C ARG A 124 -4.50 16.05 -10.61
N LEU A 125 -4.80 16.43 -9.37
CA LEU A 125 -5.29 17.78 -9.06
C LEU A 125 -4.16 18.79 -9.26
N GLY A 126 -4.44 19.90 -9.95
CA GLY A 126 -3.41 20.85 -10.38
C GLY A 126 -2.64 21.55 -9.26
N TRP A 127 -3.16 21.54 -8.03
CA TRP A 127 -2.50 22.09 -6.84
C TRP A 127 -1.61 21.07 -6.09
N VAL A 128 -1.63 19.79 -6.49
CA VAL A 128 -0.78 18.76 -5.90
C VAL A 128 0.60 18.85 -6.52
N CYS A 129 1.62 19.18 -5.72
CA CYS A 129 3.01 19.36 -6.18
C CYS A 129 3.96 18.21 -5.79
N CYS A 130 3.53 17.22 -5.01
CA CYS A 130 4.41 16.11 -4.58
C CYS A 130 4.82 15.20 -5.74
N GLY A 131 6.10 14.81 -5.81
CA GLY A 131 6.60 13.87 -6.81
C GLY A 131 6.37 14.30 -8.25
N ILE A 132 6.35 15.60 -8.55
CA ILE A 132 6.12 16.12 -9.91
C ILE A 132 7.23 15.71 -10.90
N ASP A 133 8.44 15.45 -10.39
CA ASP A 133 9.59 15.03 -11.20
C ASP A 133 9.68 13.50 -11.35
N LEU A 134 8.79 12.75 -10.69
CA LEU A 134 8.76 11.29 -10.80
C LEU A 134 8.05 10.85 -12.09
N PRO A 135 8.38 9.67 -12.65
CA PRO A 135 7.70 9.12 -13.82
C PRO A 135 6.18 9.15 -13.72
N HIS A 136 5.52 9.39 -14.86
CA HIS A 136 4.08 9.53 -14.95
C HIS A 136 3.48 8.43 -15.82
N HIS A 137 2.48 7.75 -15.25
CA HIS A 137 1.65 6.78 -15.93
C HIS A 137 0.19 7.21 -15.83
N ASP A 138 -0.57 7.00 -16.89
CA ASP A 138 -2.02 7.12 -16.88
C ASP A 138 -2.67 5.86 -16.33
N THR A 139 -3.95 5.97 -15.96
CA THR A 139 -4.69 4.78 -15.55
C THR A 139 -4.96 3.89 -16.75
N GLU A 140 -4.63 2.61 -16.59
CA GLU A 140 -4.97 1.55 -17.53
C GLU A 140 -6.29 0.86 -17.14
N GLU A 141 -6.82 1.23 -15.97
CA GLU A 141 -8.05 0.68 -15.46
C GLU A 141 -9.23 1.14 -16.32
N ARG A 142 -9.81 0.19 -17.06
CA ARG A 142 -11.01 0.38 -17.86
C ARG A 142 -12.08 -0.55 -17.29
N TRP A 143 -13.20 0.02 -16.85
CA TRP A 143 -14.35 -0.69 -16.30
C TRP A 143 -15.63 -0.18 -16.93
#